data_AF-A0A2R6WR49-F1
#
_entry.id   AF-A0A2R6WR49-F1
#
_cell.length_a   1.000
_cell.length_b   1.000
_cell.length_c   1.000
_cell.angle_alpha   90.00
_cell.angle_beta   90.00
_cell.angle_gamma   90.00
#
_symmetry.space_group_name_H-M   'P 1'
#
loop_
_entity.id
_entity.type
_entity.pdbx_description
1 polymer ?
#
loop_
_entity_poly.entity_id
_entity_poly.type
_entity_poly.pdbx_seq_one_letter_code
_entity_poly.pdbx_strand_id
1 'polypeptide(L)'
;MFCWLHCWLYIVIFRLLFVHLCKHPQYEVYDFHFGLQNLAKWLLLKEELKQIRQHYRDEIDRQHDLLQKTQIEAREAQENFLSDLLKVAREAQHSVSGQILSEVVLNQLQERNKHATLEMEKCRIVQRQLLAHLHKLEQARKKKDQLPEGLHLVDYEQLKMENESLAEKIHAKNEEIVIMRKKRTSTVHALSHVREKLQFVEKDTKIVSDRLDEVEKGLHQGRIDLHNLKSRCEHISQKKSRLQKSMVNISDPLLLDDLENLKDDAEATEEIILDLRQRYDAIHKDLKTKTKYVNSKKKAQLKTSAAAAAEADGDTDSTVTNKHKLRWGEERSVGRKLR
;
A
#
# COMPACT_ATOMS: atom_id res chain seq x y z
N MET A 1 -71.64 11.57 22.01
CA MET A 1 -71.62 10.51 20.97
C MET A 1 -70.24 9.95 20.64
N PHE A 2 -69.12 10.60 21.00
CA PHE A 2 -67.76 10.12 20.65
C PHE A 2 -67.24 8.89 21.43
N CYS A 3 -67.79 8.58 22.61
CA CYS A 3 -67.31 7.43 23.43
C CYS A 3 -67.74 6.06 22.84
N TRP A 4 -68.85 6.01 22.11
CA TRP A 4 -69.36 4.78 21.50
C TRP A 4 -68.57 4.35 20.27
N LEU A 5 -68.09 5.30 19.46
CA LEU A 5 -67.22 4.97 18.32
C LEU A 5 -65.87 4.40 18.77
N HIS A 6 -65.30 4.92 19.85
CA HIS A 6 -64.00 4.43 20.35
C HIS A 6 -64.11 3.00 20.91
N CYS A 7 -65.22 2.70 21.58
CA CYS A 7 -65.50 1.35 22.08
C CYS A 7 -65.75 0.36 20.93
N TRP A 8 -66.48 0.80 19.89
CA TRP A 8 -66.73 -0.03 18.71
C TRP A 8 -65.45 -0.27 17.89
N LEU A 9 -64.58 0.74 17.75
CA LEU A 9 -63.29 0.58 17.09
C LEU A 9 -62.39 -0.41 17.85
N TYR A 10 -62.35 -0.34 19.19
CA TYR A 10 -61.61 -1.29 20.02
C TYR A 10 -62.12 -2.72 19.84
N ILE A 11 -63.44 -2.92 19.82
CA ILE A 11 -64.04 -4.25 19.64
C ILE A 11 -63.73 -4.82 18.24
N VAL A 12 -63.78 -3.98 17.20
CA VAL A 12 -63.47 -4.40 15.82
C VAL A 12 -61.99 -4.69 15.64
N ILE A 13 -61.09 -3.88 16.22
CA ILE A 13 -59.65 -4.12 16.22
C ILE A 13 -59.33 -5.40 17.01
N PHE A 14 -59.95 -5.62 18.17
CA PHE A 14 -59.76 -6.84 18.97
C PHE A 14 -60.25 -8.08 18.21
N ARG A 15 -61.37 -8.00 17.48
CA ARG A 15 -61.86 -9.08 16.63
C ARG A 15 -60.94 -9.36 15.45
N LEU A 16 -60.41 -8.32 14.79
CA LEU A 16 -59.47 -8.49 13.67
C LEU A 16 -58.13 -9.06 14.14
N LEU A 17 -57.61 -8.63 15.30
CA LEU A 17 -56.41 -9.21 15.92
C LEU A 17 -56.63 -10.67 16.33
N PHE A 18 -57.79 -10.98 16.92
CA PHE A 18 -58.12 -12.35 17.33
C PHE A 18 -58.25 -13.29 16.13
N VAL A 19 -58.88 -12.86 15.03
CA VAL A 19 -58.97 -13.63 13.79
C VAL A 19 -57.60 -13.79 13.11
N HIS A 20 -56.67 -12.85 13.28
CA HIS A 20 -55.31 -12.96 12.76
C HIS A 20 -54.42 -13.89 13.60
N LEU A 21 -54.60 -13.90 14.93
CA LEU A 21 -53.89 -14.79 15.85
C LEU A 21 -54.35 -16.26 15.74
N CYS A 22 -55.62 -16.52 15.44
CA CYS A 22 -56.15 -17.89 15.32
C CYS A 22 -55.69 -18.69 14.06
N LYS A 23 -54.76 -18.18 13.24
CA LYS A 23 -54.29 -18.87 12.02
C LYS A 23 -53.12 -19.86 12.24
N HIS A 24 -52.61 -20.05 13.46
CA HIS A 24 -51.54 -21.03 13.74
C HIS A 24 -51.86 -21.95 14.93
N PRO A 25 -52.65 -23.03 14.74
CA PRO A 25 -53.22 -23.82 15.84
C PRO A 25 -52.34 -25.00 16.32
N GLN A 26 -51.00 -24.90 16.26
CA GLN A 26 -50.12 -26.03 16.64
C GLN A 26 -49.14 -25.79 17.80
N TYR A 27 -49.14 -24.61 18.43
CA TYR A 27 -48.22 -24.32 19.56
C TYR A 27 -48.87 -23.81 20.85
N GLU A 28 -50.19 -23.59 20.93
CA GLU A 28 -50.78 -22.81 22.04
C GLU A 28 -51.24 -23.59 23.29
N VAL A 29 -51.45 -24.92 23.22
CA VAL A 29 -52.08 -25.66 24.33
C VAL A 29 -51.09 -26.00 25.47
N TYR A 30 -49.83 -26.24 25.14
CA TYR A 30 -48.78 -26.53 26.13
C TYR A 30 -48.36 -25.27 26.91
N ASP A 31 -48.35 -24.10 26.26
CA ASP A 31 -47.96 -22.83 26.89
C ASP A 31 -49.03 -22.29 27.85
N PHE A 32 -50.32 -22.50 27.56
CA PHE A 32 -51.39 -22.02 28.44
C PHE A 32 -51.50 -22.84 29.73
N HIS A 33 -51.39 -24.17 29.64
CA HIS A 33 -51.41 -25.04 30.82
C HIS A 33 -50.17 -24.84 31.70
N PHE A 34 -48.99 -24.68 31.08
CA PHE A 34 -47.76 -24.32 31.79
C PHE A 34 -47.86 -22.94 32.46
N GLY A 35 -48.44 -21.96 31.78
CA GLY A 35 -48.72 -20.63 32.32
C GLY A 35 -49.67 -20.66 33.53
N LEU A 36 -50.76 -21.42 33.46
CA LEU A 36 -51.70 -21.60 34.58
C LEU A 36 -51.07 -22.30 35.78
N GLN A 37 -50.26 -23.35 35.55
CA GLN A 37 -49.52 -24.01 36.63
C GLN A 37 -48.52 -23.08 37.30
N ASN A 38 -47.82 -22.25 36.53
CA ASN A 38 -46.90 -21.25 37.08
C ASN A 38 -47.64 -20.14 37.84
N LEU A 39 -48.80 -19.72 37.36
CA LEU A 39 -49.67 -18.77 38.06
C LEU A 39 -50.18 -19.34 39.39
N ALA A 40 -50.61 -20.61 39.40
CA ALA A 40 -51.05 -21.31 40.61
C ALA A 40 -49.90 -21.43 41.62
N LYS A 41 -48.70 -21.83 41.17
CA LYS A 41 -47.48 -21.84 42.00
C LYS A 41 -47.16 -20.45 42.55
N TRP A 42 -47.26 -19.41 41.72
CA TRP A 42 -47.02 -18.03 42.15
C TRP A 42 -48.04 -17.56 43.19
N LEU A 43 -49.32 -17.91 43.05
CA LEU A 43 -50.37 -17.59 44.02
C LEU A 43 -50.12 -18.28 45.36
N LEU A 44 -49.71 -19.56 45.33
CA LEU A 44 -49.37 -20.32 46.53
C LEU A 44 -48.15 -19.72 47.24
N LEU A 45 -47.08 -19.44 46.49
CA LEU A 45 -45.87 -18.78 47.00
C LEU A 45 -46.19 -17.39 47.59
N LYS A 46 -47.09 -16.64 46.95
CA LYS A 46 -47.54 -15.33 47.44
C LYS A 46 -48.26 -15.44 48.78
N GLU A 47 -49.06 -16.49 48.96
CA GLU A 47 -49.79 -16.73 50.21
C GLU A 47 -48.85 -17.18 51.33
N GLU A 48 -47.90 -18.08 51.04
CA GLU A 48 -46.83 -18.45 51.96
C GLU A 48 -46.02 -17.22 52.40
N LEU A 49 -45.64 -16.34 51.47
CA LEU A 49 -44.97 -15.08 51.78
C LEU A 49 -45.82 -14.14 52.65
N LYS A 50 -47.15 -14.17 52.54
CA LYS A 50 -48.01 -13.39 53.45
C LYS A 50 -48.03 -14.00 54.84
N GLN A 51 -48.18 -15.31 54.94
CA GLN A 51 -48.18 -16.04 56.22
C GLN A 51 -46.86 -15.87 56.97
N ILE A 52 -45.73 -16.01 56.27
CA ILE A 52 -44.39 -15.78 56.83
C ILE A 52 -44.25 -14.34 57.34
N ARG A 53 -44.71 -13.36 56.54
CA ARG A 53 -44.69 -11.94 56.97
C ARG A 53 -45.59 -11.67 58.17
N GLN A 54 -46.76 -12.31 58.25
CA GLN A 54 -47.64 -12.20 59.43
C GLN A 54 -46.98 -12.81 60.66
N HIS A 55 -46.48 -14.04 60.55
CA HIS A 55 -45.77 -14.73 61.64
C HIS A 55 -44.61 -13.88 62.21
N TYR A 56 -43.76 -13.32 61.36
CA TYR A 56 -42.66 -12.47 61.83
C TYR A 56 -43.14 -11.13 62.39
N ARG A 57 -44.26 -10.56 61.92
CA ARG A 57 -44.84 -9.36 62.54
C ARG A 57 -45.36 -9.66 63.94
N ASP A 58 -46.14 -10.71 64.08
CA ASP A 58 -46.69 -11.12 65.39
C ASP A 58 -45.56 -11.45 66.36
N GLU A 59 -44.48 -12.09 65.90
CA GLU A 59 -43.32 -12.37 66.74
C GLU A 59 -42.56 -11.09 67.14
N ILE A 60 -42.39 -10.13 66.22
CA ILE A 60 -41.80 -8.82 66.55
C ILE A 60 -42.64 -8.11 67.62
N ASP A 61 -43.96 -8.14 67.49
CA ASP A 61 -44.88 -7.49 68.45
C ASP A 61 -44.79 -8.17 69.82
N ARG A 62 -44.78 -9.52 69.88
CA ARG A 62 -44.57 -10.26 71.14
C ARG A 62 -43.24 -9.91 71.82
N GLN A 63 -42.15 -9.86 71.05
CA GLN A 63 -40.84 -9.50 71.57
C GLN A 63 -40.84 -8.05 72.06
N HIS A 64 -41.53 -7.14 71.37
CA HIS A 64 -41.65 -5.75 71.79
C HIS A 64 -42.41 -5.62 73.11
N ASP A 65 -43.53 -6.33 73.26
CA ASP A 65 -44.32 -6.34 74.49
C ASP A 65 -43.52 -6.91 75.67
N LEU A 66 -42.74 -7.97 75.45
CA LEU A 66 -41.86 -8.54 76.47
C LEU A 66 -40.75 -7.57 76.88
N LEU A 67 -40.15 -6.88 75.90
CA LEU A 67 -39.14 -5.84 76.17
C LEU A 67 -39.75 -4.67 76.96
N GLN A 68 -40.97 -4.24 76.63
CA GLN A 68 -41.64 -3.18 77.39
C GLN A 68 -41.92 -3.60 78.83
N LYS A 69 -42.45 -4.81 79.06
CA LYS A 69 -42.71 -5.35 80.40
C LYS A 69 -41.44 -5.42 81.23
N THR A 70 -40.40 -6.05 80.70
CA THR A 70 -39.10 -6.16 81.39
C THR A 70 -38.45 -4.79 81.64
N GLN A 71 -38.65 -3.81 80.75
CA GLN A 71 -38.18 -2.44 80.97
C GLN A 71 -38.95 -1.71 82.08
N ILE A 72 -40.24 -1.97 82.24
CA ILE A 72 -41.06 -1.43 83.34
C ILE A 72 -40.61 -2.07 84.66
N GLU A 73 -40.53 -3.39 84.72
CA GLU A 73 -40.06 -4.14 85.90
C GLU A 73 -38.65 -3.68 86.34
N ALA A 74 -37.73 -3.48 85.39
CA ALA A 74 -36.39 -2.97 85.69
C ALA A 74 -36.39 -1.54 86.23
N ARG A 75 -37.30 -0.67 85.73
CA ARG A 75 -37.46 0.70 86.23
C ARG A 75 -38.02 0.71 87.65
N GLU A 76 -39.06 -0.08 87.91
CA GLU A 76 -39.64 -0.21 89.25
C GLU A 76 -38.61 -0.77 90.25
N ALA A 77 -37.84 -1.80 89.86
CA ALA A 77 -36.76 -2.33 90.68
C ALA A 77 -35.67 -1.29 90.98
N GLN A 78 -35.31 -0.47 89.99
CA GLN A 78 -34.34 0.62 90.15
C GLN A 78 -34.88 1.72 91.08
N GLU A 79 -36.14 2.11 90.94
CA GLU A 79 -36.78 3.11 91.82
C GLU A 79 -36.88 2.60 93.26
N ASN A 80 -37.25 1.34 93.45
CA ASN A 80 -37.28 0.69 94.77
C ASN A 80 -35.89 0.67 95.41
N PHE A 81 -34.86 0.27 94.66
CA PHE A 81 -33.48 0.27 95.14
C PHE A 81 -33.00 1.68 95.53
N LEU A 82 -33.31 2.70 94.72
CA LEU A 82 -32.96 4.09 95.02
C LEU A 82 -33.69 4.58 96.28
N SER A 83 -34.98 4.25 96.42
CA SER A 83 -35.76 4.55 97.64
C SER A 83 -35.12 3.93 98.88
N ASP A 84 -34.70 2.66 98.82
CA ASP A 84 -34.09 1.97 99.95
C ASP A 84 -32.70 2.53 100.27
N LEU A 85 -31.91 2.86 99.25
CA LEU A 85 -30.62 3.55 99.41
C LEU A 85 -30.80 4.91 100.10
N LEU A 86 -31.85 5.66 99.76
CA LEU A 86 -32.15 6.96 100.39
C LEU A 86 -32.56 6.80 101.86
N LYS A 87 -33.32 5.76 102.21
CA LYS A 87 -33.66 5.46 103.62
C LYS A 87 -32.39 5.18 104.43
N VAL A 88 -31.53 4.29 103.93
CA VAL A 88 -30.25 3.95 104.57
C VAL A 88 -29.34 5.19 104.68
N ALA A 89 -29.28 6.03 103.65
CA ALA A 89 -28.48 7.25 103.66
C ALA A 89 -28.97 8.30 104.67
N ARG A 90 -30.28 8.37 104.95
CA ARG A 90 -30.84 9.26 105.99
C ARG A 90 -30.54 8.76 107.40
N GLU A 91 -30.43 7.44 107.59
CA GLU A 91 -30.12 6.83 108.88
C GLU A 91 -28.60 6.75 109.15
N ALA A 92 -27.78 6.93 108.12
CA ALA A 92 -26.33 6.90 108.22
C ALA A 92 -25.78 8.06 109.06
N GLN A 93 -24.94 7.72 110.05
CA GLN A 93 -24.27 8.66 110.93
C GLN A 93 -22.77 8.66 110.69
N HIS A 94 -22.14 9.82 110.86
CA HIS A 94 -20.69 9.95 110.76
C HIS A 94 -19.98 9.24 111.92
N SER A 95 -19.00 8.37 111.62
CA SER A 95 -18.38 7.45 112.58
C SER A 95 -17.72 8.11 113.80
N VAL A 96 -17.29 9.37 113.66
CA VAL A 96 -16.58 10.11 114.73
C VAL A 96 -17.44 11.21 115.36
N SER A 97 -18.40 11.78 114.63
CA SER A 97 -19.19 12.94 115.09
C SER A 97 -20.65 12.60 115.37
N GLY A 98 -21.13 11.41 115.01
CA GLY A 98 -22.52 10.97 115.19
C GLY A 98 -23.55 11.77 114.39
N GLN A 99 -23.12 12.77 113.62
CA GLN A 99 -24.00 13.65 112.87
C GLN A 99 -24.56 12.93 111.65
N ILE A 100 -25.85 13.13 111.42
CA ILE A 100 -26.57 12.64 110.24
C ILE A 100 -26.28 13.57 109.06
N LEU A 101 -26.27 13.01 107.85
CA LEU A 101 -26.11 13.77 106.61
C LEU A 101 -27.23 14.81 106.45
N SER A 102 -26.84 16.04 106.11
CA SER A 102 -27.81 17.11 105.80
C SER A 102 -28.59 16.77 104.52
N GLU A 103 -29.89 17.07 104.53
CA GLU A 103 -30.79 16.84 103.39
C GLU A 103 -30.31 17.56 102.12
N VAL A 104 -29.64 18.72 102.26
CA VAL A 104 -29.04 19.45 101.13
C VAL A 104 -27.94 18.63 100.46
N VAL A 105 -27.07 18.01 101.25
CA VAL A 105 -25.97 17.17 100.75
C VAL A 105 -26.51 15.89 100.11
N LEU A 106 -27.55 15.30 100.70
CA LEU A 106 -28.20 14.08 100.20
C LEU A 106 -28.86 14.32 98.83
N ASN A 107 -29.55 15.46 98.66
CA ASN A 107 -30.12 15.87 97.38
C ASN A 107 -29.05 16.13 96.31
N GLN A 108 -27.92 16.75 96.67
CA GLN A 108 -26.80 16.96 95.74
C GLN A 108 -26.18 15.63 95.28
N LEU A 109 -25.99 14.68 96.19
CA LEU A 109 -25.48 13.35 95.84
C LEU A 109 -26.46 12.56 94.98
N GLN A 110 -27.76 12.67 95.26
CA GLN A 110 -28.80 12.04 94.44
C GLN A 110 -28.77 12.59 93.01
N GLU A 111 -28.69 13.91 92.84
CA GLU A 111 -28.65 14.54 91.51
C GLU A 111 -27.37 14.17 90.76
N ARG A 112 -26.23 14.14 91.46
CA ARG A 112 -24.95 13.69 90.89
C ARG A 112 -25.01 12.22 90.43
N ASN A 113 -25.63 11.34 91.21
CA ASN A 113 -25.82 9.94 90.83
C ASN A 113 -26.74 9.80 89.61
N LYS A 114 -27.87 10.52 89.57
CA LYS A 114 -28.78 10.54 88.41
C LYS A 114 -28.07 11.00 87.14
N HIS A 115 -27.26 12.07 87.24
CA HIS A 115 -26.48 12.55 86.11
C HIS A 115 -25.45 11.52 85.65
N ALA A 116 -24.75 10.87 86.58
CA ALA A 116 -23.77 9.82 86.25
C ALA A 116 -24.41 8.59 85.59
N THR A 117 -25.59 8.16 86.05
CA THR A 117 -26.32 7.04 85.44
C THR A 117 -26.79 7.36 84.02
N LEU A 118 -27.30 8.57 83.80
CA LEU A 118 -27.72 9.02 82.45
C LEU A 118 -26.54 9.06 81.47
N GLU A 119 -25.39 9.59 81.90
CA GLU A 119 -24.19 9.59 81.05
C GLU A 119 -23.67 8.17 80.77
N MET A 120 -23.73 7.28 81.75
CA MET A 120 -23.37 5.87 81.54
C MET A 120 -24.31 5.18 80.53
N GLU A 121 -25.61 5.44 80.61
CA GLU A 121 -26.60 4.91 79.66
C GLU A 121 -26.35 5.41 78.23
N LYS A 122 -26.10 6.72 78.07
CA LYS A 122 -25.74 7.31 76.77
C LYS A 122 -24.49 6.65 76.19
N CYS A 123 -23.43 6.51 76.98
CA CYS A 123 -22.20 5.85 76.56
C CYS A 123 -22.43 4.39 76.15
N ARG A 124 -23.24 3.63 76.90
CA ARG A 124 -23.58 2.24 76.57
C ARG A 124 -24.38 2.12 75.26
N ILE A 125 -25.28 3.06 74.99
CA ILE A 125 -26.02 3.10 73.72
C ILE A 125 -25.05 3.34 72.56
N VAL A 126 -24.18 4.35 72.67
CA VAL A 126 -23.17 4.67 71.65
C VAL A 126 -22.22 3.49 71.43
N GLN A 127 -21.76 2.83 72.50
CA GLN A 127 -20.92 1.63 72.40
C GLN A 127 -21.60 0.52 71.59
N ARG A 128 -22.87 0.22 71.88
CA ARG A 128 -23.64 -0.79 71.13
C ARG A 128 -23.83 -0.40 69.66
N GLN A 129 -24.10 0.88 69.38
CA GLN A 129 -24.22 1.39 68.02
C GLN A 129 -22.89 1.22 67.25
N LEU A 130 -21.76 1.61 67.84
CA LEU A 130 -20.43 1.48 67.24
C LEU A 130 -20.08 0.02 66.96
N LEU A 131 -20.37 -0.90 67.89
CA LEU A 131 -20.17 -2.34 67.68
C LEU A 131 -21.02 -2.88 66.52
N ALA A 132 -22.28 -2.48 66.43
CA ALA A 132 -23.15 -2.86 65.32
C ALA A 132 -22.64 -2.31 63.97
N HIS A 133 -22.12 -1.08 63.95
CA HIS A 133 -21.48 -0.50 62.77
C HIS A 133 -20.22 -1.24 62.37
N LEU A 134 -19.34 -1.57 63.33
CA LEU A 134 -18.13 -2.35 63.11
C LEU A 134 -18.48 -3.71 62.50
N HIS A 135 -19.43 -4.44 63.09
CA HIS A 135 -19.86 -5.73 62.58
C HIS A 135 -20.44 -5.66 61.16
N LYS A 136 -21.23 -4.62 60.84
CA LYS A 136 -21.73 -4.38 59.47
C LYS A 136 -20.58 -4.13 58.48
N LEU A 137 -19.59 -3.32 58.86
CA LEU A 137 -18.42 -3.05 58.02
C LEU A 137 -17.57 -4.30 57.83
N GLU A 138 -17.37 -5.10 58.87
CA GLU A 138 -16.68 -6.39 58.77
C GLU A 138 -17.40 -7.37 57.86
N GLN A 139 -18.73 -7.46 57.94
CA GLN A 139 -19.51 -8.30 57.03
C GLN A 139 -19.45 -7.78 55.59
N ALA A 140 -19.52 -6.47 55.38
CA ALA A 140 -19.39 -5.87 54.05
C ALA A 140 -17.99 -6.12 53.47
N ARG A 141 -16.95 -6.00 54.30
CA ARG A 141 -15.58 -6.36 53.95
C ARG A 141 -15.47 -7.84 53.62
N LYS A 142 -15.96 -8.75 54.48
CA LYS A 142 -15.96 -10.19 54.22
C LYS A 142 -16.70 -10.55 52.94
N LYS A 143 -17.82 -9.90 52.61
CA LYS A 143 -18.53 -10.11 51.34
C LYS A 143 -17.72 -9.62 50.13
N LYS A 144 -16.93 -8.55 50.28
CA LYS A 144 -15.99 -8.08 49.25
C LYS A 144 -14.76 -8.99 49.13
N ASP A 145 -14.25 -9.49 50.25
CA ASP A 145 -13.13 -10.44 50.29
C ASP A 145 -13.58 -11.83 49.79
N GLN A 146 -14.87 -12.17 49.94
CA GLN A 146 -15.52 -13.35 49.36
C GLN A 146 -15.97 -13.15 47.91
N LEU A 147 -15.61 -12.04 47.22
CA LEU A 147 -15.56 -12.10 45.76
C LEU A 147 -14.65 -13.29 45.41
N PRO A 148 -15.08 -14.20 44.53
CA PRO A 148 -14.64 -15.59 44.58
C PRO A 148 -13.15 -15.66 44.28
N GLU A 149 -12.38 -16.03 45.30
CA GLU A 149 -10.92 -16.15 45.30
C GLU A 149 -10.40 -17.16 44.25
N GLY A 150 -11.30 -17.92 43.60
CA GLY A 150 -10.99 -18.83 42.49
C GLY A 150 -11.58 -18.46 41.12
N LEU A 151 -12.54 -17.54 41.02
CA LEU A 151 -13.14 -17.18 39.72
C LEU A 151 -12.25 -16.15 38.99
N HIS A 152 -11.75 -15.15 39.74
CA HIS A 152 -10.92 -14.10 39.15
C HIS A 152 -9.48 -14.54 38.82
N LEU A 153 -8.92 -15.51 39.54
CA LEU A 153 -7.55 -15.96 39.29
C LEU A 153 -7.49 -16.81 38.02
N VAL A 154 -8.45 -17.72 37.82
CA VAL A 154 -8.54 -18.54 36.60
C VAL A 154 -8.80 -17.67 35.38
N ASP A 155 -9.72 -16.70 35.48
CA ASP A 155 -9.98 -15.76 34.38
C ASP A 155 -8.73 -14.91 34.06
N TYR A 156 -8.00 -14.47 35.08
CA TYR A 156 -6.76 -13.72 34.92
C TYR A 156 -5.66 -14.56 34.28
N GLU A 157 -5.47 -15.81 34.73
CA GLU A 157 -4.50 -16.74 34.15
C GLU A 157 -4.87 -17.10 32.71
N GLN A 158 -6.15 -17.26 32.40
CA GLN A 158 -6.62 -17.45 31.04
C GLN A 158 -6.30 -16.25 30.16
N LEU A 159 -6.64 -15.03 30.59
CA LEU A 159 -6.30 -13.81 29.85
C LEU A 159 -4.79 -13.66 29.63
N LYS A 160 -3.99 -14.07 30.61
CA LYS A 160 -2.54 -14.08 30.50
C LYS A 160 -2.06 -15.06 29.41
N MET A 161 -2.55 -16.30 29.43
CA MET A 161 -2.23 -17.31 28.41
C MET A 161 -2.69 -16.88 27.02
N GLU A 162 -3.88 -16.28 26.91
CA GLU A 162 -4.39 -15.77 25.64
C GLU A 162 -3.52 -14.64 25.09
N ASN A 163 -3.12 -13.69 25.93
CA ASN A 163 -2.25 -12.59 25.54
C ASN A 163 -0.86 -13.09 25.11
N GLU A 164 -0.27 -14.03 25.86
CA GLU A 164 1.00 -14.67 25.49
C GLU A 164 0.87 -15.40 24.13
N SER A 165 -0.20 -16.17 23.93
CA SER A 165 -0.46 -16.85 22.64
C SER A 165 -0.66 -15.87 21.47
N LEU A 166 -1.34 -14.74 21.71
CA LEU A 166 -1.52 -13.70 20.70
C LEU A 166 -0.19 -13.01 20.37
N ALA A 167 0.64 -12.74 21.37
CA ALA A 167 1.98 -12.18 21.18
C ALA A 167 2.86 -13.12 20.33
N GLU A 168 2.84 -14.43 20.61
CA GLU A 168 3.53 -15.44 19.81
C GLU A 168 3.04 -15.47 18.35
N LYS A 169 1.72 -15.40 18.13
CA LYS A 169 1.13 -15.33 16.78
C LYS A 169 1.57 -14.07 16.03
N ILE A 170 1.60 -12.92 16.72
CA ILE A 170 2.09 -11.66 16.14
C ILE A 170 3.56 -11.80 15.77
N HIS A 171 4.38 -12.39 16.64
CA HIS A 171 5.79 -12.62 16.35
C HIS A 171 5.99 -13.50 15.12
N ALA A 172 5.33 -14.66 15.06
CA ALA A 172 5.40 -15.57 13.91
C ALA A 172 4.94 -14.89 12.61
N LYS A 173 3.87 -14.08 12.65
CA LYS A 173 3.41 -13.32 11.47
C LYS A 173 4.39 -12.24 11.05
N ASN A 174 5.04 -11.56 12.00
CA ASN A 174 6.08 -10.58 11.69
C ASN A 174 7.30 -11.24 11.03
N GLU A 175 7.73 -12.41 11.50
CA GLU A 175 8.80 -13.18 10.86
C GLU A 175 8.41 -13.62 9.45
N GLU A 176 7.19 -14.10 9.25
CA GLU A 176 6.65 -14.44 7.92
C GLU A 176 6.68 -13.23 6.98
N ILE A 177 6.26 -12.05 7.46
CA ILE A 177 6.32 -10.79 6.69
C ILE A 177 7.77 -10.47 6.29
N VAL A 178 8.73 -10.63 7.19
CA VAL A 178 10.15 -10.39 6.89
C VAL A 178 10.65 -11.37 5.82
N ILE A 179 10.31 -12.66 5.92
CA ILE A 179 10.66 -13.66 4.91
C ILE A 179 10.04 -13.29 3.55
N MET A 180 8.77 -12.90 3.53
CA MET A 180 8.08 -12.51 2.29
C MET A 180 8.66 -11.23 1.68
N ARG A 181 9.09 -10.26 2.49
CA ARG A 181 9.83 -9.07 2.02
C ARG A 181 11.17 -9.47 1.38
N LYS A 182 11.93 -10.38 1.99
CA LYS A 182 13.18 -10.91 1.40
C LYS A 182 12.93 -11.60 0.06
N LYS A 183 11.90 -12.45 -0.03
CA LYS A 183 11.47 -13.09 -1.29
C LYS A 183 11.11 -12.05 -2.35
N ARG A 184 10.28 -11.04 -2.00
CA ARG A 184 9.93 -9.94 -2.90
C ARG A 184 11.18 -9.23 -3.42
N THR A 185 12.09 -8.85 -2.54
CA THR A 185 13.34 -8.18 -2.94
C THR A 185 14.15 -9.06 -3.91
N SER A 186 14.31 -10.36 -3.61
CA SER A 186 14.99 -11.29 -4.53
C SER A 186 14.31 -11.39 -5.89
N THR A 187 12.98 -11.47 -5.94
CA THR A 187 12.24 -11.47 -7.22
C THR A 187 12.41 -10.18 -8.01
N VAL A 188 12.44 -9.02 -7.36
CA VAL A 188 12.71 -7.74 -8.02
C VAL A 188 14.12 -7.72 -8.62
N HIS A 189 15.13 -8.20 -7.90
CA HIS A 189 16.49 -8.32 -8.46
C HIS A 189 16.54 -9.24 -9.67
N ALA A 190 15.89 -10.41 -9.60
CA ALA A 190 15.80 -11.33 -10.74
C ALA A 190 15.11 -10.68 -11.95
N LEU A 191 14.01 -9.96 -11.73
CA LEU A 191 13.32 -9.21 -12.79
C LEU A 191 14.20 -8.10 -13.39
N SER A 192 14.96 -7.38 -12.57
CA SER A 192 15.93 -6.39 -13.04
C SER A 192 16.99 -7.02 -13.94
N HIS A 193 17.58 -8.14 -13.52
CA HIS A 193 18.56 -8.87 -14.35
C HIS A 193 17.96 -9.37 -15.67
N VAL A 194 16.72 -9.88 -15.65
CA VAL A 194 16.03 -10.31 -16.88
C VAL A 194 15.78 -9.11 -17.79
N ARG A 195 15.36 -7.98 -17.24
CA ARG A 195 15.15 -6.74 -17.99
C ARG A 195 16.44 -6.25 -18.66
N GLU A 196 17.56 -6.24 -17.93
CA GLU A 196 18.87 -5.84 -18.48
C GLU A 196 19.31 -6.78 -19.62
N LYS A 197 19.18 -8.09 -19.43
CA LYS A 197 19.48 -9.08 -20.47
C LYS A 197 18.59 -8.93 -21.69
N LEU A 198 17.29 -8.68 -21.50
CA LEU A 198 16.37 -8.42 -22.60
C LEU A 198 16.79 -7.18 -23.39
N GLN A 199 17.10 -6.08 -22.71
CA GLN A 199 17.56 -4.85 -23.36
C GLN A 199 18.86 -5.05 -24.14
N PHE A 200 19.77 -5.89 -23.64
CA PHE A 200 20.98 -6.27 -24.37
C PHE A 200 20.66 -7.04 -25.64
N VAL A 201 19.84 -8.10 -25.53
CA VAL A 201 19.42 -8.93 -26.67
C VAL A 201 18.64 -8.11 -27.71
N GLU A 202 17.78 -7.19 -27.29
CA GLU A 202 17.05 -6.28 -28.19
C GLU A 202 18.00 -5.38 -28.98
N LYS A 203 19.05 -4.85 -28.34
CA LYS A 203 20.07 -4.04 -29.04
C LYS A 203 20.85 -4.89 -30.05
N ASP A 204 21.27 -6.08 -29.67
CA ASP A 204 21.98 -6.99 -30.56
C ASP A 204 21.10 -7.41 -31.75
N THR A 205 19.82 -7.69 -31.50
CA THR A 205 18.85 -8.02 -32.54
C THR A 205 18.69 -6.86 -33.54
N LYS A 206 18.64 -5.62 -33.05
CA LYS A 206 18.61 -4.43 -33.93
C LYS A 206 19.87 -4.32 -34.78
N ILE A 207 21.05 -4.49 -34.19
CA ILE A 207 22.32 -4.45 -34.94
C ILE A 207 22.35 -5.54 -36.02
N VAL A 208 21.89 -6.75 -35.70
CA VAL A 208 21.82 -7.85 -36.67
C VAL A 208 20.80 -7.56 -37.76
N SER A 209 19.65 -6.99 -37.41
CA SER A 209 18.63 -6.54 -38.39
C SER A 209 19.18 -5.48 -39.34
N ASP A 210 19.88 -4.47 -38.82
CA ASP A 210 20.47 -3.40 -39.63
C ASP A 210 21.53 -3.98 -40.60
N ARG A 211 22.35 -4.93 -40.13
CA ARG A 211 23.32 -5.65 -40.97
C ARG A 211 22.64 -6.49 -42.04
N LEU A 212 21.53 -7.14 -41.72
CA LEU A 212 20.74 -7.90 -42.69
C LEU A 212 20.20 -6.97 -43.78
N ASP A 213 19.63 -5.82 -43.40
CA ASP A 213 19.14 -4.81 -44.34
C ASP A 213 20.25 -4.26 -45.26
N GLU A 214 21.46 -4.07 -44.73
CA GLU A 214 22.63 -3.67 -45.53
C GLU A 214 23.01 -4.74 -46.56
N VAL A 215 23.05 -6.01 -46.16
CA VAL A 215 23.34 -7.14 -47.06
C VAL A 215 22.25 -7.30 -48.10
N GLU A 216 20.98 -7.14 -47.73
CA GLU A 216 19.84 -7.20 -48.66
C GLU A 216 19.89 -6.08 -49.69
N LYS A 217 20.25 -4.85 -49.27
CA LYS A 217 20.48 -3.72 -50.20
C LYS A 217 21.62 -4.03 -51.16
N GLY A 218 22.72 -4.58 -50.67
CA GLY A 218 23.85 -5.01 -51.50
C GLY A 218 23.45 -6.10 -52.51
N LEU A 219 22.69 -7.10 -52.07
CA LEU A 219 22.16 -8.16 -52.93
C LEU A 219 21.20 -7.61 -53.98
N HIS A 220 20.31 -6.69 -53.60
CA HIS A 220 19.38 -6.04 -54.51
C HIS A 220 20.12 -5.25 -55.59
N GLN A 221 21.15 -4.48 -55.20
CA GLN A 221 22.00 -3.76 -56.15
C GLN A 221 22.71 -4.74 -57.10
N GLY A 222 23.28 -5.82 -56.58
CA GLY A 222 23.91 -6.86 -57.40
C GLY A 222 22.92 -7.53 -58.37
N ARG A 223 21.66 -7.73 -57.98
CA ARG A 223 20.60 -8.24 -58.87
C ARG A 223 20.27 -7.25 -60.00
N ILE A 224 20.19 -5.95 -59.69
CA ILE A 224 19.98 -4.89 -60.70
C ILE A 224 21.15 -4.88 -61.70
N ASP A 225 22.38 -4.91 -61.20
CA ASP A 225 23.59 -4.86 -62.03
C ASP A 225 23.66 -6.09 -62.96
N LEU A 226 23.36 -7.28 -62.44
CA LEU A 226 23.25 -8.52 -63.23
C LEU A 226 22.17 -8.40 -64.31
N HIS A 227 20.99 -7.88 -63.96
CA HIS A 227 19.91 -7.67 -64.91
C HIS A 227 20.33 -6.75 -66.06
N ASN A 228 20.94 -5.60 -65.73
CA ASN A 228 21.46 -4.65 -66.72
C ASN A 228 22.52 -5.27 -67.63
N LEU A 229 23.46 -6.04 -67.06
CA LEU A 229 24.47 -6.77 -67.83
C LEU A 229 23.85 -7.81 -68.75
N LYS A 230 22.87 -8.57 -68.26
CA LYS A 230 22.15 -9.56 -69.07
C LYS A 230 21.41 -8.89 -70.22
N SER A 231 20.67 -7.81 -69.97
CA SER A 231 19.99 -7.04 -71.03
C SER A 231 20.97 -6.46 -72.06
N ARG A 232 22.16 -6.00 -71.63
CA ARG A 232 23.20 -5.54 -72.54
C ARG A 232 23.74 -6.68 -73.41
N CYS A 233 24.03 -7.83 -72.81
CA CYS A 233 24.47 -9.02 -73.53
C CYS A 233 23.42 -9.50 -74.53
N GLU A 234 22.14 -9.52 -74.14
CA GLU A 234 21.02 -9.83 -75.03
C GLU A 234 20.92 -8.84 -76.18
N HIS A 235 21.08 -7.54 -75.91
CA HIS A 235 21.09 -6.50 -76.95
C HIS A 235 22.23 -6.70 -77.95
N ILE A 236 23.45 -6.97 -77.47
CA ILE A 236 24.61 -7.28 -78.31
C ILE A 236 24.36 -8.55 -79.13
N SER A 237 23.79 -9.59 -78.51
CA SER A 237 23.49 -10.86 -79.18
C SER A 237 22.43 -10.68 -80.27
N GLN A 238 21.38 -9.88 -80.00
CA GLN A 238 20.38 -9.51 -80.99
C GLN A 238 20.99 -8.69 -82.13
N LYS A 239 21.85 -7.71 -81.83
CA LYS A 239 22.57 -6.93 -82.86
C LYS A 239 23.46 -7.84 -83.70
N LYS A 240 24.21 -8.77 -83.09
CA LYS A 240 25.02 -9.78 -83.78
C LYS A 240 24.15 -10.64 -84.70
N SER A 241 23.03 -11.15 -84.21
CA SER A 241 22.10 -11.95 -85.02
C SER A 241 21.49 -11.15 -86.18
N ARG A 242 21.13 -9.88 -85.97
CA ARG A 242 20.65 -8.97 -87.04
C ARG A 242 21.72 -8.71 -88.08
N LEU A 243 22.95 -8.39 -87.66
CA LEU A 243 24.09 -8.17 -88.55
C LEU A 243 24.40 -9.44 -89.36
N GLN A 244 24.37 -10.61 -88.72
CA GLN A 244 24.55 -11.90 -89.39
C GLN A 244 23.44 -12.20 -90.41
N LYS A 245 22.20 -11.74 -90.16
CA LYS A 245 21.09 -11.85 -91.13
C LYS A 245 21.17 -10.81 -92.25
N SER A 246 21.67 -9.60 -91.97
CA SER A 246 21.91 -8.56 -92.99
C SER A 246 23.18 -8.80 -93.79
N MET A 247 24.05 -9.70 -93.32
CA MET A 247 25.18 -10.18 -94.08
C MET A 247 24.61 -10.95 -95.27
N VAL A 248 24.62 -10.29 -96.42
CA VAL A 248 24.38 -10.95 -97.71
C VAL A 248 25.47 -12.01 -97.84
N ASN A 249 25.09 -13.28 -98.06
CA ASN A 249 26.03 -14.29 -98.49
C ASN A 249 26.51 -13.90 -99.89
N ILE A 250 27.59 -13.14 -99.95
CA ILE A 250 28.26 -12.74 -101.18
C ILE A 250 28.82 -14.01 -101.80
N SER A 251 28.20 -14.43 -102.91
CA SER A 251 28.50 -15.69 -103.60
C SER A 251 29.27 -15.47 -104.91
N ASP A 252 29.62 -14.21 -105.21
CA ASP A 252 30.38 -13.82 -106.39
C ASP A 252 31.88 -13.88 -106.07
N PRO A 253 32.66 -14.75 -106.74
CA PRO A 253 34.09 -14.97 -106.43
C PRO A 253 34.94 -13.70 -106.60
N LEU A 254 34.60 -12.80 -107.52
CA LEU A 254 35.36 -11.55 -107.71
C LEU A 254 35.19 -10.61 -106.51
N LEU A 255 34.00 -10.59 -105.93
CA LEU A 255 33.67 -9.76 -104.78
C LEU A 255 34.23 -10.31 -103.47
N LEU A 256 34.50 -11.63 -103.42
CA LEU A 256 35.20 -12.28 -102.31
C LEU A 256 36.69 -11.91 -102.30
N ASP A 257 37.36 -11.96 -103.45
CA ASP A 257 38.75 -11.48 -103.60
C ASP A 257 38.88 -9.99 -103.23
N ASP A 258 37.96 -9.14 -103.72
CA ASP A 258 37.95 -7.71 -103.35
C ASP A 258 37.72 -7.49 -101.84
N LEU A 259 36.90 -8.33 -101.19
CA LEU A 259 36.69 -8.27 -99.75
C LEU A 259 37.90 -8.77 -98.95
N GLU A 260 38.60 -9.79 -99.43
CA GLU A 260 39.86 -10.25 -98.83
C GLU A 260 40.93 -9.16 -98.96
N ASN A 261 41.08 -8.55 -100.14
CA ASN A 261 41.98 -7.43 -100.35
C ASN A 261 41.63 -6.23 -99.46
N LEU A 262 40.34 -5.87 -99.35
CA LEU A 262 39.89 -4.79 -98.45
C LEU A 262 40.09 -5.13 -96.97
N LYS A 263 40.02 -6.42 -96.61
CA LYS A 263 40.31 -6.89 -95.24
C LYS A 263 41.80 -6.77 -94.94
N ASP A 264 42.65 -7.18 -95.88
CA ASP A 264 44.11 -7.05 -95.75
C ASP A 264 44.52 -5.58 -95.68
N ASP A 265 43.91 -4.71 -96.51
CA ASP A 265 44.10 -3.25 -96.43
C ASP A 265 43.61 -2.69 -95.08
N ALA A 266 42.48 -3.17 -94.57
CA ALA A 266 41.97 -2.75 -93.26
C ALA A 266 42.92 -3.17 -92.13
N GLU A 267 43.40 -4.42 -92.14
CA GLU A 267 44.39 -4.93 -91.18
C GLU A 267 45.70 -4.13 -91.26
N ALA A 268 46.19 -3.82 -92.46
CA ALA A 268 47.36 -2.97 -92.66
C ALA A 268 47.15 -1.54 -92.12
N THR A 269 45.96 -0.95 -92.32
CA THR A 269 45.65 0.37 -91.74
C THR A 269 45.51 0.32 -90.21
N GLU A 270 44.99 -0.78 -89.64
CA GLU A 270 44.95 -0.98 -88.19
C GLU A 270 46.35 -1.09 -87.60
N GLU A 271 47.27 -1.81 -88.25
CA GLU A 271 48.68 -1.84 -87.88
C GLU A 271 49.31 -0.44 -87.93
N ILE A 272 49.06 0.33 -88.99
CA ILE A 272 49.52 1.72 -89.07
C ILE A 272 48.93 2.57 -87.94
N ILE A 273 47.66 2.40 -87.58
CA ILE A 273 47.02 3.12 -86.46
C ILE A 273 47.65 2.72 -85.13
N LEU A 274 47.95 1.45 -84.92
CA LEU A 274 48.62 0.96 -83.71
C LEU A 274 50.04 1.54 -83.61
N ASP A 275 50.80 1.51 -84.70
CA ASP A 275 52.13 2.12 -84.80
C ASP A 275 52.08 3.62 -84.52
N LEU A 276 51.12 4.34 -85.11
CA LEU A 276 50.94 5.77 -84.88
C LEU A 276 50.52 6.06 -83.43
N ARG A 277 49.68 5.22 -82.80
CA ARG A 277 49.33 5.35 -81.38
C ARG A 277 50.53 5.11 -80.48
N GLN A 278 51.34 4.09 -80.77
CA GLN A 278 52.56 3.84 -80.02
C GLN A 278 53.57 4.99 -80.17
N ARG A 279 53.75 5.51 -81.39
CA ARG A 279 54.59 6.69 -81.65
C ARG A 279 54.06 7.94 -80.95
N TYR A 280 52.74 8.18 -81.00
CA TYR A 280 52.10 9.28 -80.29
C TYR A 280 52.30 9.17 -78.78
N ASP A 281 52.11 7.97 -78.20
CA ASP A 281 52.33 7.73 -76.77
C ASP A 281 53.80 7.90 -76.37
N ALA A 282 54.75 7.50 -77.22
CA ALA A 282 56.18 7.71 -77.01
C ALA A 282 56.52 9.21 -77.04
N ILE A 283 56.09 9.93 -78.08
CA ILE A 283 56.28 11.39 -78.19
C ILE A 283 55.58 12.11 -77.02
N HIS A 284 54.38 11.68 -76.62
CA HIS A 284 53.65 12.28 -75.51
C HIS A 284 54.33 12.03 -74.16
N LYS A 285 54.93 10.84 -73.96
CA LYS A 285 55.80 10.56 -72.80
C LYS A 285 57.06 11.45 -72.83
N ASP A 286 57.70 11.59 -73.98
CA ASP A 286 58.88 12.45 -74.16
C ASP A 286 58.58 13.94 -73.99
N LEU A 287 57.42 14.40 -74.46
CA LEU A 287 56.94 15.75 -74.20
C LEU A 287 56.64 15.92 -72.71
N LYS A 288 55.98 14.96 -72.04
CA LYS A 288 55.78 15.03 -70.58
C LYS A 288 57.09 15.08 -69.80
N THR A 289 58.12 14.33 -70.18
CA THR A 289 59.44 14.39 -69.53
C THR A 289 60.17 15.69 -69.84
N LYS A 290 60.14 16.17 -71.09
CA LYS A 290 60.68 17.49 -71.48
C LYS A 290 59.97 18.64 -70.79
N THR A 291 58.64 18.63 -70.69
CA THR A 291 57.86 19.63 -69.94
C THR A 291 58.19 19.58 -68.45
N LYS A 292 58.37 18.39 -67.86
CA LYS A 292 58.86 18.25 -66.48
C LYS A 292 60.28 18.80 -66.32
N TYR A 293 61.20 18.56 -67.27
CA TYR A 293 62.56 19.10 -67.27
C TYR A 293 62.60 20.62 -67.47
N VAL A 294 61.81 21.17 -68.40
CA VAL A 294 61.68 22.62 -68.61
C VAL A 294 61.06 23.27 -67.38
N ASN A 295 60.04 22.66 -66.76
CA ASN A 295 59.44 23.19 -65.54
C ASN A 295 60.40 23.09 -64.33
N SER A 296 61.20 22.02 -64.22
CA SER A 296 62.21 21.93 -63.16
C SER A 296 63.37 22.90 -63.40
N LYS A 297 63.81 23.11 -64.65
CA LYS A 297 64.83 24.10 -65.03
C LYS A 297 64.33 25.54 -64.89
N LYS A 298 63.07 25.83 -65.23
CA LYS A 298 62.40 27.12 -65.00
C LYS A 298 62.22 27.37 -63.49
N LYS A 299 61.91 26.33 -62.70
CA LYS A 299 61.86 26.41 -61.23
C LYS A 299 63.25 26.54 -60.58
N ALA A 300 64.30 25.99 -61.20
CA ALA A 300 65.69 26.20 -60.79
C ALA A 300 66.19 27.59 -61.17
N GLN A 301 65.84 28.10 -62.36
CA GLN A 301 66.14 29.46 -62.81
C GLN A 301 65.39 30.53 -62.00
N LEU A 302 64.11 30.31 -61.67
CA LEU A 302 63.36 31.17 -60.74
C LEU A 302 63.94 31.12 -59.31
N LYS A 303 64.55 30.00 -58.89
CA LYS A 303 65.23 29.91 -57.58
C LYS A 303 66.61 30.58 -57.59
N THR A 304 67.36 30.52 -58.69
CA THR A 304 68.64 31.25 -58.81
C THR A 304 68.44 32.74 -59.08
N SER A 305 67.37 33.16 -59.76
CA SER A 305 67.03 34.58 -59.93
C SER A 305 66.30 35.17 -58.72
N ALA A 306 65.60 34.36 -57.90
CA ALA A 306 65.06 34.80 -56.61
C ALA A 306 66.11 34.77 -55.46
N ALA A 307 67.19 33.98 -55.60
CA ALA A 307 68.35 34.04 -54.70
C ALA A 307 69.38 35.12 -55.10
N ALA A 308 69.33 35.64 -56.33
CA ALA A 308 70.18 36.73 -56.82
C ALA A 308 69.48 38.11 -56.89
N ALA A 309 68.19 38.21 -56.54
CA ALA A 309 67.41 39.45 -56.55
C ALA A 309 66.83 39.81 -55.16
N ALA A 310 67.52 39.41 -54.08
CA ALA A 310 67.23 39.80 -52.69
C ALA A 310 68.31 40.73 -52.09
N GLU A 311 69.25 41.22 -52.91
CA GLU A 311 70.17 42.33 -52.58
C GLU A 311 70.15 43.34 -53.73
N ALA A 312 69.77 44.58 -53.41
CA ALA A 312 69.72 45.80 -54.23
C ALA A 312 68.78 45.78 -55.45
N ASP A 313 67.59 46.38 -55.41
CA ASP A 313 67.18 47.77 -55.16
C ASP A 313 66.72 48.45 -56.46
N GLY A 314 65.54 49.05 -56.36
CA GLY A 314 65.00 50.11 -57.22
C GLY A 314 64.31 49.64 -58.51
N ASP A 315 63.19 50.19 -58.93
CA ASP A 315 62.26 51.16 -58.35
C ASP A 315 61.06 51.22 -59.33
N THR A 316 59.90 51.63 -58.82
CA THR A 316 58.71 52.14 -59.54
C THR A 316 57.95 51.20 -60.49
N ASP A 317 56.68 50.84 -60.22
CA ASP A 317 55.47 51.69 -60.30
C ASP A 317 55.18 52.05 -61.77
N SER A 318 54.06 51.76 -62.43
CA SER A 318 52.67 51.69 -62.00
C SER A 318 51.81 51.05 -63.11
N THR A 319 50.73 50.41 -62.68
CA THR A 319 49.38 50.34 -63.30
C THR A 319 49.20 50.47 -64.82
N VAL A 320 48.65 49.43 -65.47
CA VAL A 320 47.45 49.58 -66.33
C VAL A 320 46.62 48.29 -66.26
N THR A 321 45.37 48.45 -65.83
CA THR A 321 44.28 47.47 -65.93
C THR A 321 43.58 47.64 -67.29
N ASN A 322 43.34 46.55 -68.03
CA ASN A 322 42.20 46.41 -68.96
C ASN A 322 42.16 44.97 -69.54
N LYS A 323 41.27 44.09 -69.08
CA LYS A 323 39.89 43.87 -69.57
C LYS A 323 39.76 43.79 -71.10
N HIS A 324 39.63 42.56 -71.61
CA HIS A 324 38.69 42.13 -72.67
C HIS A 324 38.70 40.58 -72.65
N LYS A 325 37.68 39.89 -72.13
CA LYS A 325 36.32 39.62 -72.61
C LYS A 325 36.28 38.76 -73.88
N LEU A 326 35.48 37.68 -73.77
CA LEU A 326 34.83 36.80 -74.78
C LEU A 326 35.35 35.34 -74.74
N ARG A 327 34.58 34.37 -74.20
CA ARG A 327 33.40 33.67 -74.79
C ARG A 327 33.90 32.64 -75.81
N TRP A 328 33.83 31.33 -75.57
CA TRP A 328 32.66 30.42 -75.58
C TRP A 328 32.79 29.34 -74.49
N GLY A 329 31.78 28.97 -73.70
CA GLY A 329 30.63 28.11 -74.04
C GLY A 329 30.81 26.72 -73.39
N GLU A 330 30.43 26.53 -72.11
CA GLU A 330 29.14 25.95 -71.66
C GLU A 330 29.15 24.41 -71.57
N GLU A 331 29.51 23.86 -70.39
CA GLU A 331 29.22 22.47 -70.02
C GLU A 331 27.71 22.35 -69.75
N ARG A 332 26.97 21.96 -70.79
CA ARG A 332 25.58 21.53 -70.64
C ARG A 332 25.53 20.06 -70.23
N SER A 333 25.02 19.85 -69.02
CA SER A 333 24.37 18.63 -68.59
C SER A 333 23.19 18.28 -69.52
N VAL A 334 23.13 17.05 -70.00
CA VAL A 334 21.87 16.42 -70.43
C VAL A 334 21.56 15.33 -69.42
N GLY A 335 20.48 15.56 -68.69
CA GLY A 335 20.00 14.70 -67.63
C GLY A 335 19.32 13.43 -68.11
N ARG A 336 19.06 12.61 -67.10
CA ARG A 336 18.13 11.47 -67.06
C ARG A 336 16.75 11.74 -67.68
N LYS A 337 16.15 10.63 -68.13
CA LYS A 337 14.73 10.25 -68.31
C LYS A 337 14.10 10.43 -69.70
N LEU A 338 13.84 9.28 -70.32
CA LEU A 338 12.53 8.83 -70.81
C LEU A 338 12.42 7.35 -70.35
N ARG A 339 11.57 7.05 -69.36
CA ARG A 339 10.25 6.40 -69.51
C ARG A 339 10.30 5.08 -70.27
#